data_AF-A0A966PB76-F1
#
_entry.id   AF-A0A966PB76-F1
#
_cell.length_a   1.000
_cell.length_b   1.000
_cell.length_c   1.000
_cell.angle_alpha   90.00
_cell.angle_beta   90.00
_cell.angle_gamma   90.00
#
_symmetry.space_group_name_H-M   'P 1'
#
loop_
_entity.id
_entity.type
_entity.pdbx_description
1 polymer ?
#
loop_
_entity_poly.entity_id
_entity_poly.type
_entity_poly.pdbx_seq_one_letter_code
_entity_poly.pdbx_strand_id
1 'polypeptide(L)'
;MNSFSIGAERALINGEITSASIEITDGFITAVESALPVTAADIHVREGVLSPGFIDCQINGIANINFFDADTEQMEEALALLASHGVTA
;
A
#
# COMPACT_ATOMS: atom_id res chain seq x y z
N MET A 1 0.21 4.43 -21.01
CA MET A 1 0.66 3.51 -19.96
C MET A 1 1.16 4.37 -18.83
N ASN A 2 0.49 4.31 -17.68
CA ASN A 2 0.94 5.02 -16.50
C ASN A 2 1.93 4.11 -15.77
N SER A 3 3.18 4.54 -15.64
CA SER A 3 4.24 3.76 -15.03
C SER A 3 5.00 4.62 -14.05
N PHE A 4 5.37 4.05 -12.91
CA PHE A 4 6.21 4.70 -11.91
C PHE A 4 6.92 3.66 -11.03
N SER A 5 7.95 4.11 -10.34
CA SER A 5 8.80 3.31 -9.47
C SER A 5 8.68 3.75 -8.00
N ILE A 6 8.79 2.79 -7.08
CA ILE A 6 8.91 3.02 -5.64
C ILE A 6 10.24 2.45 -5.17
N GLY A 7 11.08 3.29 -4.60
CA GLY A 7 12.31 2.90 -3.91
C GLY A 7 12.13 2.97 -2.40
N ALA A 8 12.47 1.90 -1.69
CA ALA A 8 12.35 1.83 -0.24
C ALA A 8 13.62 1.27 0.41
N GLU A 9 14.16 1.97 1.41
CA GLU A 9 15.34 1.50 2.17
C GLU A 9 15.00 0.27 3.03
N ARG A 10 13.72 0.11 3.38
CA ARG A 10 13.20 -1.02 4.13
C ARG A 10 11.84 -1.40 3.54
N ALA A 11 11.75 -2.60 3.00
CA ALA A 11 10.54 -3.20 2.46
C ALA A 11 10.42 -4.64 2.93
N LEU A 12 9.19 -5.09 3.23
CA LEU A 12 8.88 -6.48 3.56
C LEU A 12 8.72 -7.28 2.26
N ILE A 13 9.75 -8.04 1.90
CA ILE A 13 9.80 -8.89 0.70
C ILE A 13 9.98 -10.34 1.14
N ASN A 14 9.06 -11.22 0.75
CA ASN A 14 9.13 -12.66 1.06
C ASN A 14 9.37 -13.00 2.55
N GLY A 15 8.84 -12.17 3.45
CA GLY A 15 8.98 -12.37 4.91
C GLY A 15 10.24 -11.75 5.53
N GLU A 16 11.08 -11.08 4.73
CA GLU A 16 12.29 -10.42 5.19
C GLU A 16 12.22 -8.90 4.98
N ILE A 17 12.92 -8.14 5.82
CA ILE A 17 13.05 -6.69 5.67
C ILE A 17 14.38 -6.40 4.96
N THR A 18 14.30 -5.82 3.76
CA THR A 18 15.45 -5.48 2.91
C THR A 18 15.19 -4.20 2.12
N SER A 19 16.20 -3.62 1.49
CA SER A 19 15.97 -2.53 0.53
C SER A 19 15.31 -3.08 -0.74
N ALA A 20 14.47 -2.28 -1.39
CA ALA A 20 13.81 -2.69 -2.64
C ALA A 20 13.52 -1.54 -3.60
N SER A 21 13.55 -1.85 -4.89
CA SER A 21 12.95 -1.06 -5.99
C SER A 21 11.78 -1.84 -6.58
N ILE A 22 10.65 -1.17 -6.77
CA ILE A 22 9.40 -1.76 -7.25
C ILE A 22 8.92 -0.97 -8.45
N GLU A 23 8.71 -1.65 -9.56
CA GLU A 23 8.14 -1.06 -10.78
C GLU A 23 6.63 -1.34 -10.82
N ILE A 24 5.85 -0.29 -11.12
CA ILE A 24 4.40 -0.38 -11.27
C ILE A 24 4.02 0.11 -12.66
N THR A 25 3.19 -0.68 -13.35
CA THR A 25 2.61 -0.30 -14.64
C THR A 25 1.12 -0.59 -14.65
N ASP A 26 0.31 0.42 -14.97
CA ASP A 26 -1.14 0.33 -15.10
C ASP A 26 -1.82 -0.37 -13.89
N GLY A 27 -1.33 -0.06 -12.68
CA GLY A 27 -1.86 -0.57 -11.40
C GLY A 27 -1.30 -1.92 -10.95
N PHE A 28 -0.40 -2.54 -11.71
CA PHE A 28 0.22 -3.82 -11.36
C PHE A 28 1.69 -3.64 -11.01
N ILE A 29 2.16 -4.34 -9.99
CA ILE A 29 3.58 -4.51 -9.75
C ILE A 29 4.14 -5.41 -10.85
N THR A 30 5.08 -4.90 -11.64
CA THR A 30 5.66 -5.60 -12.80
C THR A 30 7.07 -6.11 -12.57
N ALA A 31 7.82 -5.49 -11.64
CA ALA A 31 9.13 -5.95 -11.21
C ALA A 31 9.40 -5.58 -9.75
N VAL A 32 10.19 -6.41 -9.07
CA VAL A 32 10.71 -6.16 -7.72
C VAL A 32 12.17 -6.56 -7.70
N GLU A 33 13.04 -5.62 -7.39
CA GLU A 33 14.47 -5.85 -7.15
C GLU A 33 14.78 -5.57 -5.68
N SER A 34 15.40 -6.51 -4.98
CA SER A 34 15.66 -6.42 -3.54
C SER A 34 17.14 -6.57 -3.20
N ALA A 35 17.54 -6.09 -2.03
CA ALA A 35 18.92 -6.15 -1.52
C ALA A 35 19.94 -5.40 -2.38
N LEU A 36 19.48 -4.37 -3.10
CA LEU A 36 20.31 -3.41 -3.83
C LEU A 36 20.12 -2.01 -3.24
N PRO A 37 21.14 -1.14 -3.29
CA PRO A 37 20.99 0.26 -2.90
C PRO A 37 19.89 0.95 -3.72
N VAL A 38 19.00 1.69 -3.06
CA VAL A 38 17.98 2.48 -3.74
C VAL A 38 18.60 3.76 -4.26
N THR A 39 18.88 3.81 -5.56
CA THR A 39 19.63 4.93 -6.16
C THR A 39 18.74 6.00 -6.78
N ALA A 40 17.61 5.62 -7.38
CA ALA A 40 16.62 6.52 -7.96
C ALA A 40 15.26 5.83 -8.04
N ALA A 41 14.18 6.58 -7.75
CA ALA A 41 12.80 6.17 -7.92
C ALA A 41 11.89 7.41 -7.99
N ASP A 42 10.71 7.28 -8.59
CA ASP A 42 9.71 8.35 -8.64
C ASP A 42 9.17 8.68 -7.24
N ILE A 43 8.97 7.65 -6.41
CA ILE A 43 8.61 7.76 -5.01
C ILE A 43 9.71 7.12 -4.16
N HIS A 44 10.19 7.85 -3.15
CA HIS A 44 11.24 7.36 -2.25
C HIS A 44 10.74 7.27 -0.80
N VAL A 45 10.63 6.04 -0.29
CA VAL A 45 10.29 5.72 1.09
C VAL A 45 11.57 5.61 1.92
N ARG A 46 11.97 6.72 2.54
CA ARG A 46 13.20 6.82 3.34
C ARG A 46 13.08 6.30 4.77
N GLU A 47 11.86 6.34 5.31
CA GLU A 47 11.57 5.98 6.70
C GLU A 47 10.41 4.98 6.75
N GLY A 48 10.33 4.24 7.86
CA GLY A 48 9.32 3.19 8.04
C GLY A 48 9.71 1.88 7.35
N VAL A 49 8.71 1.05 7.06
CA VAL A 49 8.84 -0.19 6.29
C VAL A 49 7.73 -0.19 5.25
N LEU A 50 8.10 -0.27 3.97
CA LEU A 50 7.13 -0.52 2.89
C LEU A 50 6.63 -1.97 3.02
N SER A 51 5.32 -2.15 3.05
CA SER A 51 4.71 -3.48 3.14
C SER A 51 3.60 -3.63 2.10
N PRO A 52 3.20 -4.87 1.76
CA PRO A 52 1.94 -5.09 1.08
C PRO A 52 0.80 -4.44 1.87
N GLY A 53 -0.18 -3.87 1.18
CA GLY A 53 -1.38 -3.35 1.83
C GLY A 53 -2.09 -4.45 2.64
N PHE A 54 -2.65 -4.06 3.78
CA PHE A 54 -3.38 -4.98 4.63
C PHE A 54 -4.68 -5.43 3.96
N ILE A 55 -5.06 -6.67 4.23
CA ILE A 55 -6.34 -7.26 3.83
C ILE A 55 -7.12 -7.53 5.12
N ASP A 56 -8.23 -6.83 5.30
CA ASP A 56 -9.08 -6.99 6.47
C ASP A 56 -10.34 -7.79 6.12
N CYS A 57 -10.23 -9.11 6.30
CA CYS A 57 -11.29 -10.05 5.93
C CYS A 57 -12.57 -9.91 6.78
N GLN A 58 -12.56 -9.18 7.89
CA GLN A 58 -13.71 -9.07 8.77
C GLN A 58 -13.74 -7.72 9.53
N ILE A 59 -14.54 -6.81 9.00
CA ILE A 59 -14.83 -5.50 9.63
C ILE A 59 -16.32 -5.24 9.70
N ASN A 60 -16.73 -4.49 10.72
CA ASN A 60 -18.12 -4.04 10.88
C ASN A 60 -18.28 -2.54 10.57
N GLY A 61 -17.18 -1.82 10.39
CA GLY A 61 -17.15 -0.37 10.25
C GLY A 61 -15.77 0.21 10.57
N ILE A 62 -15.65 1.52 10.41
CA ILE A 62 -14.45 2.30 10.77
C ILE A 62 -14.88 3.68 11.30
N ALA A 63 -14.17 4.18 12.31
CA ALA A 63 -14.54 5.40 13.03
C ALA A 63 -16.01 5.34 13.52
N ASN A 64 -16.88 6.24 13.03
CA ASN A 64 -18.29 6.30 13.39
C ASN A 64 -19.23 5.74 12.30
N ILE A 65 -18.68 5.08 11.28
CA ILE A 65 -19.43 4.52 10.16
C ILE A 65 -19.64 3.03 10.42
N ASN A 66 -20.91 2.61 10.53
CA ASN A 66 -21.31 1.22 10.66
C ASN A 66 -21.72 0.68 9.29
N PHE A 67 -21.12 -0.42 8.85
CA PHE A 67 -21.39 -0.99 7.52
C PHE A 67 -22.73 -1.73 7.44
N PHE A 68 -23.40 -1.98 8.56
CA PHE A 68 -24.72 -2.57 8.55
C PHE A 68 -25.76 -1.67 7.86
N ASP A 69 -25.64 -0.35 8.00
CA ASP A 69 -26.60 0.64 7.53
C ASP A 69 -25.98 1.85 6.81
N ALA A 70 -24.70 1.75 6.41
CA ALA A 70 -24.01 2.80 5.66
C ALA A 70 -24.62 3.07 4.28
N ASP A 71 -24.72 4.34 3.91
CA ASP A 71 -25.03 4.77 2.55
C ASP A 71 -23.77 4.87 1.65
N THR A 72 -23.94 5.32 0.41
CA THR A 72 -22.84 5.40 -0.56
C THR A 72 -21.77 6.41 -0.15
N GLU A 73 -22.14 7.57 0.38
CA GLU A 73 -21.21 8.61 0.80
C GLU A 73 -20.38 8.12 1.99
N GLN A 74 -21.05 7.48 2.96
CA GLN A 74 -20.38 6.87 4.10
C GLN A 74 -19.44 5.73 3.70
N MET A 75 -19.81 4.94 2.69
CA MET A 75 -18.91 3.89 2.17
C MET A 75 -17.68 4.47 1.46
N GLU A 76 -17.83 5.55 0.70
CA GLU A 76 -16.69 6.24 0.07
C GLU A 76 -15.74 6.83 1.12
N GLU A 77 -16.29 7.46 2.17
CA GLU A 77 -15.50 7.95 3.30
C GLU A 77 -14.77 6.81 4.02
N ALA A 78 -15.47 5.70 4.28
CA ALA A 78 -14.89 4.54 4.94
C ALA A 78 -13.73 3.92 4.14
N LEU A 79 -13.84 3.82 2.82
CA LEU A 79 -12.77 3.32 1.95
C LEU A 79 -11.52 4.21 2.02
N ALA A 80 -11.70 5.54 2.01
CA ALA A 80 -10.58 6.47 2.16
C ALA A 80 -9.92 6.36 3.54
N LEU A 81 -10.72 6.19 4.60
CA LEU A 81 -10.22 5.99 5.97
C LEU A 81 -9.43 4.69 6.10
N LEU A 82 -9.93 3.58 5.58
CA LEU A 82 -9.22 2.29 5.56
C LEU A 82 -7.87 2.40 4.83
N ALA A 83 -7.87 3.01 3.64
CA ALA A 83 -6.65 3.23 2.86
C ALA A 83 -5.62 4.09 3.61
N SER A 84 -6.06 5.13 4.34
CA SER A 84 -5.16 5.97 5.15
C SER A 84 -4.47 5.23 6.32
N HIS A 85 -5.00 4.06 6.70
CA HIS A 85 -4.42 3.17 7.73
C HIS A 85 -3.73 1.94 7.11
N GLY A 86 -3.55 1.92 5.78
CA GLY A 86 -2.86 0.85 5.07
C GLY A 86 -3.74 -0.37 4.73
N VAL A 87 -5.05 -0.34 5.00
CA VAL A 87 -5.98 -1.40 4.56
C VAL A 87 -6.40 -1.13 3.12
N THR A 88 -6.17 -2.10 2.25
CA THR A 88 -6.37 -1.96 0.80
C THR A 88 -7.37 -2.97 0.22
N ALA A 89 -7.80 -3.96 1.01
CA ALA A 89 -8.82 -4.93 0.63
C ALA A 89 -9.55 -5.51 1.85
#